data_AF-A0A652KRH8-F1
#
_entry.id   AF-A0A652KRH8-F1
#
_cell.length_a   1.000
_cell.length_b   1.000
_cell.length_c   1.000
_cell.angle_alpha   90.00
_cell.angle_beta   90.00
_cell.angle_gamma   90.00
#
_symmetry.space_group_name_H-M   'P 1'
#
loop_
_entity.id
_entity.type
_entity.pdbx_description
1 polymer ?
#
loop_
_entity_poly.entity_id
_entity_poly.type
_entity_poly.pdbx_seq_one_letter_code
_entity_poly.pdbx_strand_id
1 'polypeptide(L)'
;MPTSFSRSARHALSVPSRKARRCSLTHAPLPWSAEPLPGWKADKQLHSNRQPEKEDSPGYTPEQAERLAGYRARILELTTSVITHPYWATLSGPDRVSARTALKHVHDAAGPEA
;
A
#
# COMPACT_ATOMS: atom_id res chain seq x y z
N MET A 1 1.71 50.68 -38.39
CA MET A 1 2.50 49.53 -37.90
C MET A 1 1.61 48.70 -36.98
N PRO A 2 1.00 47.58 -37.43
CA PRO A 2 0.16 46.77 -36.55
C PRO A 2 1.05 45.82 -35.73
N THR A 3 0.96 45.94 -34.40
CA THR A 3 1.65 45.06 -33.44
C THR A 3 0.93 43.71 -33.37
N SER A 4 1.66 42.66 -33.75
CA SER A 4 1.21 41.27 -33.67
C SER A 4 1.27 40.78 -32.22
N PHE A 5 0.14 40.39 -31.63
CA PHE A 5 0.07 39.84 -30.28
C PHE A 5 0.14 38.32 -30.33
N SER A 6 1.34 37.76 -30.10
CA SER A 6 1.55 36.31 -30.07
C SER A 6 0.98 35.70 -28.78
N ARG A 7 0.01 34.82 -28.93
CA ARG A 7 -0.62 34.06 -27.85
C ARG A 7 0.33 32.93 -27.42
N SER A 8 1.20 33.21 -26.45
CA SER A 8 2.11 32.21 -25.90
C SER A 8 1.31 31.12 -25.18
N ALA A 9 1.36 29.91 -25.72
CA ALA A 9 0.77 28.71 -25.16
C ALA A 9 1.49 28.36 -23.86
N ARG A 10 0.78 28.49 -22.73
CA ARG A 10 1.26 27.94 -21.46
C ARG A 10 1.28 26.43 -21.59
N HIS A 11 2.46 25.86 -21.77
CA HIS A 11 2.68 24.45 -21.52
C HIS A 11 2.32 24.18 -20.05
N ALA A 12 1.20 23.50 -19.84
CA ALA A 12 0.87 22.90 -18.58
C ALA A 12 1.90 21.80 -18.33
N LEU A 13 2.94 22.11 -17.55
CA LEU A 13 3.78 21.09 -16.94
C LEU A 13 2.88 20.29 -16.02
N SER A 14 2.43 19.13 -16.52
CA SER A 14 1.79 18.09 -15.72
C SER A 14 2.74 17.74 -14.58
N VAL A 15 2.40 18.17 -13.37
CA VAL A 15 3.10 17.76 -12.15
C VAL A 15 2.81 16.27 -11.98
N PRO A 16 3.79 15.36 -12.12
CA PRO A 16 3.53 13.94 -11.93
C PRO A 16 3.08 13.71 -10.49
N SER A 17 1.92 13.07 -10.33
CA SER A 17 1.37 12.70 -9.03
C SER A 17 2.41 11.86 -8.26
N ARG A 18 2.63 12.20 -6.98
CA ARG A 18 3.65 11.59 -6.09
C ARG A 18 3.31 10.15 -5.66
N LYS A 19 2.60 9.35 -6.46
CA LYS A 19 2.21 7.98 -6.08
C LYS A 19 3.29 6.90 -6.28
N ALA A 20 4.52 7.29 -6.59
CA ALA A 20 5.62 6.34 -6.70
C ALA A 20 6.90 6.91 -6.08
N ARG A 21 7.00 6.86 -4.74
CA ARG A 21 8.29 7.00 -4.06
C ARG A 21 8.51 5.83 -3.11
N ARG A 22 9.44 4.96 -3.55
CA ARG A 22 10.34 4.08 -2.80
C ARG A 22 9.75 2.97 -1.91
N CYS A 23 9.96 1.74 -2.38
CA CYS A 23 10.63 0.70 -1.58
C CYS A 23 11.82 0.18 -2.39
N SER A 24 12.95 0.86 -2.32
CA SER A 24 14.25 0.35 -2.77
C SER A 24 15.17 0.12 -1.57
N LEU A 25 14.59 -0.23 -0.41
CA LEU A 25 15.34 -0.70 0.74
C LEU A 25 15.58 -2.19 0.55
N THR A 26 16.85 -2.54 0.53
CA THR A 26 17.46 -3.83 0.26
C THR A 26 16.98 -4.93 1.22
N HIS A 27 15.79 -5.46 0.98
CA HIS A 27 15.44 -6.77 1.51
C HIS A 27 15.80 -7.78 0.42
N ALA A 28 16.62 -8.79 0.74
CA ALA A 28 16.73 -9.97 -0.13
C ALA A 28 15.29 -10.43 -0.44
N PRO A 29 14.99 -10.76 -1.72
CA PRO A 29 13.63 -11.09 -2.11
C PRO A 29 13.14 -12.25 -1.25
N LEU A 30 12.18 -11.97 -0.36
CA LEU A 30 11.51 -13.01 0.39
C LEU A 30 10.79 -13.91 -0.61
N PRO A 31 10.78 -15.24 -0.38
CA PRO A 31 9.99 -16.12 -1.22
C PRO A 31 8.51 -15.74 -1.12
N TRP A 32 7.75 -16.00 -2.18
CA TRP A 32 6.39 -15.47 -2.28
C TRP A 32 5.40 -16.12 -1.31
N SER A 33 5.77 -17.26 -0.71
CA SER A 33 5.03 -17.93 0.36
C SER A 33 5.89 -18.10 1.61
N ALA A 34 5.26 -17.95 2.77
CA ALA A 34 5.87 -18.26 4.06
C ALA A 34 5.99 -19.78 4.30
N GLU A 35 5.03 -20.55 3.80
CA GLU A 35 5.09 -22.01 3.82
C GLU A 35 5.69 -22.54 2.52
N PRO A 36 6.36 -23.71 2.54
CA PRO A 36 6.80 -24.36 1.32
C PRO A 36 5.58 -24.68 0.45
N LEU A 37 5.51 -24.08 -0.75
CA LEU A 37 4.41 -24.27 -1.68
C LEU A 37 4.95 -24.60 -3.06
N PRO A 38 4.38 -25.63 -3.74
CA PRO A 38 4.71 -25.89 -5.12
C PRO A 38 4.23 -24.73 -5.98
N GLY A 39 5.03 -24.44 -6.99
CA GLY A 39 4.70 -23.57 -8.09
C GLY A 39 3.51 -24.12 -8.85
N TRP A 40 2.74 -23.21 -9.43
CA TRP A 40 1.54 -23.56 -10.15
C TRP A 40 1.40 -22.67 -11.37
N LYS A 41 0.74 -23.21 -12.39
CA LYS A 41 0.30 -22.47 -13.58
C LYS A 41 -1.20 -22.70 -13.69
N ALA A 42 -1.97 -21.62 -13.76
CA ALA A 42 -3.40 -21.72 -14.03
C ALA A 42 -3.71 -21.25 -15.46
N ASP A 43 -4.90 -21.59 -15.93
CA ASP A 43 -5.36 -21.17 -17.24
C ASP A 43 -5.52 -19.65 -17.33
N LYS A 44 -5.38 -19.15 -18.56
CA LYS A 44 -5.54 -17.73 -18.88
C LYS A 44 -6.93 -17.27 -18.43
N GLN A 45 -6.95 -16.32 -17.50
CA GLN A 45 -8.19 -15.69 -17.05
C GLN A 45 -8.79 -14.82 -18.16
N LEU A 46 -10.12 -14.80 -18.25
CA LEU A 46 -10.84 -13.94 -19.18
C LEU A 46 -10.44 -12.48 -18.92
N HIS A 47 -10.04 -11.76 -19.97
CA HIS A 47 -9.53 -10.38 -19.91
C HIS A 47 -8.09 -10.16 -19.38
N SER A 48 -7.33 -11.22 -19.08
CA SER A 48 -5.89 -11.10 -18.80
C SER A 48 -5.07 -11.49 -20.02
N ASN A 49 -4.09 -10.67 -20.41
CA ASN A 49 -3.07 -11.06 -21.40
C ASN A 49 -1.93 -11.90 -20.81
N ARG A 50 -1.85 -11.97 -19.47
CA ARG A 50 -0.84 -12.74 -18.74
C ARG A 50 -1.45 -14.02 -18.21
N GLN A 51 -0.75 -15.14 -18.40
CA GLN A 51 -1.05 -16.38 -17.70
C GLN A 51 -0.52 -16.30 -16.26
N PRO A 52 -1.36 -16.52 -15.23
CA PRO A 52 -0.89 -16.54 -13.86
C PRO A 52 -0.06 -17.80 -13.61
N GLU A 53 1.21 -17.59 -13.27
CA GLU A 53 2.15 -18.62 -12.87
C GLU A 53 2.98 -18.15 -11.67
N LYS A 54 3.40 -19.11 -10.85
CA LYS A 54 4.29 -18.93 -9.72
C LYS A 54 5.31 -20.07 -9.70
N GLU A 55 6.57 -19.74 -9.44
CA GLU A 55 7.64 -20.71 -9.21
C GLU A 55 7.48 -21.40 -7.85
N ASP A 56 8.19 -22.50 -7.63
CA ASP A 56 8.24 -23.15 -6.31
C ASP A 56 8.75 -22.17 -5.24
N SER A 57 8.04 -22.10 -4.11
CA SER A 57 8.45 -21.32 -2.95
C SER A 57 9.04 -22.25 -1.90
N PRO A 58 10.32 -22.09 -1.50
CA PRO A 58 10.92 -22.88 -0.43
C PRO A 58 10.36 -22.57 0.97
N GLY A 59 9.57 -21.50 1.12
CA GLY A 59 9.07 -21.02 2.41
C GLY A 59 10.08 -20.14 3.15
N TYR A 60 9.68 -19.62 4.31
CA TYR A 60 10.52 -18.77 5.14
C TYR A 60 11.48 -19.61 5.97
N THR A 61 12.69 -19.09 6.18
CA THR A 61 13.59 -19.66 7.19
C THR A 61 12.97 -19.54 8.58
N PRO A 62 13.39 -20.36 9.58
CA PRO A 62 12.87 -20.26 10.94
C PRO A 62 12.95 -18.83 11.52
N GLU A 63 14.08 -18.15 11.34
CA GLU A 63 14.29 -16.75 11.76
C GLU A 63 13.34 -15.75 11.06
N GLN A 64 13.00 -15.99 9.79
CA GLN A 64 12.04 -15.18 9.05
C GLN A 64 10.61 -15.45 9.53
N ALA A 65 10.28 -16.70 9.82
CA ALA A 65 8.99 -17.10 10.37
C ALA A 65 8.77 -16.52 11.78
N GLU A 66 9.78 -16.54 12.65
CA GLU A 66 9.73 -15.93 13.97
C GLU A 66 9.51 -14.41 13.89
N ARG A 67 10.24 -13.73 13.00
CA ARG A 67 10.01 -12.29 12.76
C ARG A 67 8.60 -12.02 12.26
N LEU A 68 8.09 -12.83 11.34
CA LEU A 68 6.72 -12.72 10.84
C LEU A 68 5.69 -12.92 11.97
N ALA A 69 5.90 -13.90 12.85
CA ALA A 69 5.04 -14.15 14.01
C ALA A 69 5.05 -12.94 14.97
N GLY A 70 6.22 -12.37 15.25
CA GLY A 70 6.36 -11.14 16.04
C GLY A 70 5.60 -9.96 15.42
N TYR A 71 5.74 -9.74 14.11
CA TYR A 71 4.99 -8.70 13.41
C TYR A 71 3.48 -8.94 13.44
N ARG A 72 3.03 -10.17 13.25
CA ARG A 72 1.61 -10.53 13.34
C ARG A 72 1.04 -10.26 14.73
N ALA A 73 1.77 -10.63 15.77
CA ALA A 73 1.38 -10.35 17.15
C ALA A 73 1.26 -8.84 17.40
N ARG A 74 2.25 -8.06 16.96
CA ARG A 74 2.24 -6.60 17.12
C ARG A 74 1.13 -5.93 16.33
N ILE A 75 0.87 -6.37 15.10
CA ILE A 75 -0.24 -5.87 14.29
C ILE A 75 -1.56 -6.15 14.98
N LEU A 76 -1.74 -7.36 15.53
CA LEU A 76 -2.96 -7.73 16.23
C LEU A 76 -3.16 -6.84 17.46
N GLU A 77 -2.13 -6.68 18.30
CA GLU A 77 -2.17 -5.80 19.48
C GLU A 77 -2.57 -4.36 19.11
N LEU A 78 -1.87 -3.77 18.14
CA LEU A 78 -2.13 -2.40 17.69
C LEU A 78 -3.52 -2.25 17.07
N THR A 79 -3.93 -3.20 16.25
CA THR A 79 -5.25 -3.19 15.61
C THR A 79 -6.34 -3.30 16.66
N THR A 80 -6.20 -4.20 17.64
CA THR A 80 -7.13 -4.33 18.76
C THR A 80 -7.30 -3.00 19.49
N SER A 81 -6.19 -2.36 19.87
CA SER A 81 -6.22 -1.05 20.55
C SER A 81 -7.02 0.00 19.76
N VAL A 82 -6.81 0.07 18.43
CA VAL A 82 -7.54 1.00 17.56
C VAL A 82 -9.01 0.62 17.45
N ILE A 83 -9.36 -0.64 17.18
CA ILE A 83 -10.76 -1.03 16.88
C ILE A 83 -11.66 -1.03 18.12
N THR A 84 -11.12 -1.32 19.31
CA THR A 84 -11.88 -1.34 20.57
C THR A 84 -11.86 0.01 21.29
N HIS A 85 -11.31 1.06 20.69
CA HIS A 85 -11.15 2.34 21.36
C HIS A 85 -12.51 2.97 21.75
N PRO A 86 -12.70 3.44 23.01
CA PRO A 86 -13.98 4.00 23.49
C PRO A 86 -14.49 5.18 22.66
N TYR A 87 -13.60 5.93 21.99
CA TYR A 87 -13.96 6.98 21.05
C TYR A 87 -14.98 6.53 19.99
N TRP A 88 -14.95 5.27 19.55
CA TRP A 88 -15.93 4.81 18.56
C TRP A 88 -17.36 4.76 19.09
N ALA A 89 -17.54 4.65 20.41
CA ALA A 89 -18.85 4.68 21.04
C ALA A 89 -19.46 6.09 21.03
N THR A 90 -18.64 7.15 20.89
CA THR A 90 -19.13 8.53 20.83
C THR A 90 -19.61 8.93 19.44
N LEU A 91 -19.34 8.12 18.41
CA LEU A 91 -19.72 8.38 17.02
C LEU A 91 -20.79 7.40 16.55
N SER A 92 -21.75 7.85 15.74
CA SER A 92 -22.82 7.02 15.18
C SER A 92 -22.93 7.13 13.66
N GLY A 93 -23.43 6.07 13.00
CA GLY A 93 -23.77 6.10 11.57
C GLY A 93 -22.62 6.56 10.66
N PRO A 94 -22.85 7.55 9.76
CA PRO A 94 -21.87 8.00 8.78
C PRO A 94 -20.63 8.66 9.40
N ASP A 95 -20.76 9.29 10.57
CA ASP A 95 -19.63 9.97 11.22
C ASP A 95 -18.53 9.00 11.66
N ARG A 96 -18.93 7.80 12.12
CA ARG A 96 -17.99 6.74 12.47
C ARG A 96 -17.20 6.25 11.25
N VAL A 97 -17.83 6.19 10.08
CA VAL A 97 -17.17 5.78 8.82
C VAL A 97 -16.21 6.88 8.33
N SER A 98 -16.65 8.14 8.41
CA SER A 98 -15.81 9.30 8.07
C SER A 98 -14.55 9.36 8.93
N ALA A 99 -14.70 9.23 10.25
CA ALA A 99 -13.57 9.23 11.19
C ALA A 99 -12.59 8.07 10.93
N ARG A 100 -13.08 6.85 10.64
CA ARG A 100 -12.21 5.72 10.26
C ARG A 100 -11.49 5.96 8.93
N THR A 101 -12.14 6.63 7.98
CA THR A 101 -11.53 6.98 6.70
C THR A 101 -10.43 8.02 6.90
N ALA A 102 -10.65 9.03 7.74
CA ALA A 102 -9.66 10.05 8.06
C ALA A 102 -8.39 9.45 8.69
N LEU A 103 -8.51 8.41 9.53
CA LEU A 103 -7.34 7.73 10.12
C LEU A 103 -6.35 7.20 9.07
N LYS A 104 -6.85 6.78 7.89
CA LYS A 104 -5.98 6.29 6.80
C LYS A 104 -5.08 7.38 6.22
N HIS A 105 -5.40 8.66 6.44
CA HIS A 105 -4.71 9.81 5.86
C HIS A 105 -3.93 10.63 6.88
N VAL A 106 -3.87 10.22 8.15
CA VAL A 106 -3.13 10.94 9.20
C VAL A 106 -1.66 11.11 8.85
N HIS A 107 -1.06 10.15 8.13
CA HIS A 107 0.31 10.22 7.67
C HIS A 107 0.52 11.05 6.40
N ASP A 108 -0.55 11.39 5.66
CA ASP A 108 -0.44 12.22 4.45
C ASP A 108 -0.25 13.71 4.79
N ALA A 109 -0.72 14.15 5.97
CA ALA A 109 -0.61 15.52 6.44
C ALA A 109 0.79 15.87 7.00
N ALA A 110 1.57 14.86 7.42
CA ALA A 110 2.92 15.02 7.96
C ALA A 110 3.99 15.00 6.84
N GLY A 111 3.90 15.95 5.92
CA GLY A 111 5.02 16.29 5.02
C GLY A 111 6.14 17.04 5.78
N PRO A 112 7.39 17.07 5.28
CA PRO A 112 8.59 17.24 6.09
C PRO A 112 8.87 18.71 6.47
N GLU A 113 8.07 19.26 7.38
CA GLU A 113 8.42 20.42 8.23
C GLU A 113 7.65 20.32 9.56
N ALA A 114 8.01 19.32 10.37
CA ALA A 114 7.76 19.29 11.81
C ALA A 114 8.91 18.54 12.49
#